data_AF-A0A4Q7MXL8-F1
#
_entry.id   AF-A0A4Q7MXL8-F1
#
_cell.length_a   1.000
_cell.length_b   1.000
_cell.length_c   1.000
_cell.angle_alpha   90.00
_cell.angle_beta   90.00
_cell.angle_gamma   90.00
#
_symmetry.space_group_name_H-M   'P 1'
#
loop_
_entity.id
_entity.type
_entity.pdbx_description
1 polymer ?
#
loop_
_entity_poly.entity_id
_entity_poly.type
_entity_poly.pdbx_seq_one_letter_code
_entity_poly.pdbx_strand_id
1 'polypeptide(L)'
;MKRIFLLLAVVMLTGTIAVKAQGGGMQRRSVEENVKMVMEKLADLKLDKDQTVKTDTAFAHYFKDRDKMFEEMRSNNGDRSQMREKMTSLANDRDEKLKKIFTEAQYKKWKDEIEPSMRPQRGGGPGGPGGGRQRP
;
A
#
# COMPACT_ATOMS: atom_id res chain seq x y z
N MET A 1 59.49 4.94 7.34
CA MET A 1 58.11 4.60 7.73
C MET A 1 57.16 5.75 7.37
N LYS A 2 56.80 5.85 6.09
CA LYS A 2 55.97 6.91 5.48
C LYS A 2 54.67 6.32 4.90
N ARG A 3 54.19 5.19 5.43
CA ARG A 3 53.04 4.44 4.89
C ARG A 3 52.09 3.88 5.97
N ILE A 4 52.10 4.47 7.17
CA ILE A 4 51.22 4.04 8.28
C ILE A 4 50.11 5.08 8.55
N PHE A 5 50.21 6.27 7.97
CA PHE A 5 49.19 7.33 8.08
C PHE A 5 47.96 7.15 7.16
N LEU A 6 47.82 6.03 6.44
CA LEU A 6 46.81 5.89 5.38
C LEU A 6 45.71 4.85 5.66
N LEU A 7 45.64 4.28 6.87
CA LEU A 7 44.65 3.23 7.20
C LEU A 7 43.66 3.60 8.33
N LEU A 8 43.80 4.76 8.96
CA LEU A 8 42.91 5.23 10.03
C LEU A 8 42.02 6.42 9.65
N ALA A 9 42.08 6.88 8.40
CA ALA A 9 41.28 8.00 7.88
C ALA A 9 40.12 7.57 6.95
N VAL A 10 39.98 6.28 6.63
CA VAL A 10 38.97 5.79 5.66
C VAL A 10 37.70 5.26 6.34
N VAL A 11 37.73 4.97 7.64
CA VAL A 11 36.57 4.42 8.37
C VAL A 11 35.62 5.51 8.90
N MET A 12 36.05 6.78 8.91
CA MET A 12 35.21 7.91 9.37
C MET A 12 34.43 8.63 8.26
N LEU A 13 34.54 8.19 6.99
CA LEU A 13 33.88 8.85 5.84
C LEU A 13 32.62 8.15 5.31
N THR A 14 32.15 7.07 5.96
CA THR A 14 30.91 6.37 5.57
C THR A 14 29.75 6.59 6.55
N GLY A 15 29.82 7.67 7.34
CA GLY A 15 28.98 7.88 8.50
C GLY A 15 27.94 9.00 8.42
N THR A 16 27.28 9.25 7.29
CA THR A 16 26.01 10.03 7.27
C THR A 16 25.12 9.65 6.08
N ILE A 17 24.73 8.38 5.96
CA ILE A 17 23.36 8.15 5.48
C ILE A 17 22.52 8.46 6.71
N ALA A 18 21.81 9.58 6.67
CA ALA A 18 20.79 9.89 7.67
C ALA A 18 19.76 8.76 7.64
N VAL A 19 20.00 7.74 8.47
CA VAL A 19 19.05 6.72 8.83
C VAL A 19 17.94 7.44 9.60
N LYS A 20 16.95 7.97 8.89
CA LYS A 20 15.62 8.19 9.47
C LYS A 20 14.93 6.82 9.64
N ALA A 21 15.58 5.93 10.39
CA ALA A 21 14.99 4.70 10.91
C ALA A 21 14.95 4.79 12.44
N GLN A 22 14.31 5.84 12.95
CA GLN A 22 13.89 5.92 14.35
C GLN A 22 12.78 6.96 14.44
N GLY A 23 11.53 6.48 14.51
CA GLY A 23 10.30 7.27 14.29
C GLY A 23 9.42 6.67 13.19
N GLY A 24 9.37 5.34 13.10
CA GLY A 24 8.80 4.58 11.99
C GLY A 24 7.28 4.56 11.96
N GLY A 25 6.65 5.70 11.71
CA GLY A 25 5.34 5.73 11.09
C GLY A 25 5.54 5.67 9.58
N MET A 26 5.07 4.62 8.90
CA MET A 26 4.91 4.68 7.44
C MET A 26 4.05 5.92 7.15
N GLN A 27 4.61 6.95 6.53
CA GLN A 27 3.87 8.17 6.23
C GLN A 27 2.61 7.77 5.46
N ARG A 28 1.43 8.17 5.97
CA ARG A 28 0.17 7.94 5.28
C ARG A 28 0.24 8.69 3.95
N ARG A 29 0.12 7.96 2.85
CA ARG A 29 0.00 8.51 1.50
C ARG A 29 -1.30 9.30 1.38
N SER A 30 -1.31 10.36 0.60
CA SER A 30 -2.52 11.14 0.33
C SER A 30 -3.53 10.34 -0.53
N VAL A 31 -4.79 10.76 -0.55
CA VAL A 31 -5.81 10.16 -1.45
C VAL A 31 -5.35 10.23 -2.90
N GLU A 32 -4.83 11.38 -3.32
CA GLU A 32 -4.37 11.62 -4.69
C GLU A 32 -3.21 10.69 -5.08
N GLU A 33 -2.23 10.51 -4.18
CA GLU A 33 -1.14 9.57 -4.39
C GLU A 33 -1.66 8.13 -4.51
N ASN A 34 -2.61 7.74 -3.65
CA ASN A 34 -3.22 6.41 -3.69
C ASN A 34 -3.98 6.16 -5.00
N VAL A 35 -4.76 7.15 -5.47
CA VAL A 35 -5.46 7.07 -6.75
C VAL A 35 -4.47 6.94 -7.89
N LYS A 36 -3.42 7.78 -7.93
CA LYS A 36 -2.40 7.74 -8.98
C LYS A 36 -1.76 6.35 -9.12
N MET A 37 -1.33 5.74 -8.02
CA MET A 37 -0.73 4.39 -8.07
C MET A 37 -1.69 3.32 -8.57
N VAL A 38 -2.99 3.46 -8.23
CA VAL A 38 -4.00 2.53 -8.74
C VAL A 38 -4.22 2.74 -10.23
N MET A 39 -4.34 3.99 -10.68
CA MET A 39 -4.51 4.31 -12.11
C MET A 39 -3.31 3.83 -12.93
N GLU A 40 -2.08 3.90 -12.41
CA GLU A 40 -0.89 3.32 -13.03
C GLU A 40 -1.01 1.80 -13.20
N LYS A 41 -1.52 1.08 -12.20
CA LYS A 41 -1.79 -0.37 -12.29
C LYS A 41 -2.94 -0.71 -13.25
N LEU A 42 -3.84 0.23 -13.52
CA LEU A 42 -4.96 0.07 -14.44
C LEU A 42 -4.62 0.45 -15.89
N ALA A 43 -3.40 0.94 -16.16
CA ALA A 43 -2.99 1.38 -17.50
C ALA A 43 -3.23 0.29 -18.57
N ASP A 44 -3.02 -0.98 -18.21
CA ASP A 44 -3.22 -2.13 -19.08
C ASP A 44 -4.68 -2.42 -19.46
N LEU A 45 -5.65 -1.78 -18.80
CA LEU A 45 -7.08 -1.85 -19.17
C LEU A 45 -7.42 -0.93 -20.34
N LYS A 46 -6.50 -0.02 -20.72
CA LYS A 46 -6.69 0.94 -21.83
C LYS A 46 -8.04 1.65 -21.74
N LEU A 47 -8.34 2.18 -20.56
CA LEU A 47 -9.58 2.90 -20.29
C LEU A 47 -9.73 4.08 -21.25
N ASP A 48 -10.93 4.32 -21.76
CA ASP A 48 -11.21 5.54 -22.51
C ASP A 48 -11.26 6.77 -21.56
N LYS A 49 -11.46 7.96 -22.12
CA LYS A 49 -11.47 9.22 -21.35
C LYS A 49 -12.57 9.24 -20.28
N ASP A 50 -13.78 8.78 -20.61
CA ASP A 50 -14.90 8.79 -19.68
C ASP A 50 -14.71 7.73 -18.58
N GLN A 51 -14.26 6.53 -18.97
CA GLN A 51 -13.89 5.48 -18.03
C GLN A 51 -12.79 5.94 -17.08
N THR A 52 -11.77 6.64 -17.58
CA THR A 52 -10.66 7.14 -16.78
C THR A 52 -11.15 8.10 -15.69
N VAL A 53 -11.95 9.11 -16.05
CA VAL A 53 -12.48 10.11 -15.11
C VAL A 53 -13.38 9.46 -14.06
N LYS A 54 -14.27 8.55 -14.48
CA LYS A 54 -15.17 7.84 -13.56
C LYS A 54 -14.42 6.90 -12.62
N THR A 55 -13.37 6.24 -13.12
CA THR A 55 -12.54 5.34 -12.33
C THR A 55 -11.73 6.09 -11.28
N ASP A 56 -11.11 7.21 -11.68
CA ASP A 56 -10.41 8.11 -10.76
C ASP A 56 -11.33 8.54 -9.61
N THR A 57 -12.53 9.00 -9.96
CA THR A 57 -13.56 9.40 -8.99
C THR A 57 -13.97 8.24 -8.06
N ALA A 58 -14.15 7.03 -8.61
CA ALA A 58 -14.52 5.85 -7.82
C ALA A 58 -13.45 5.49 -6.79
N PHE A 59 -12.17 5.53 -7.18
CA PHE A 59 -11.06 5.28 -6.25
C PHE A 59 -10.83 6.42 -5.26
N ALA A 60 -10.99 7.67 -5.68
CA ALA A 60 -10.89 8.83 -4.78
C ALA A 60 -11.93 8.73 -3.65
N HIS A 61 -13.17 8.35 -3.98
CA HIS A 61 -14.22 8.09 -3.00
C HIS A 61 -13.85 6.94 -2.07
N TYR A 62 -13.42 5.80 -2.63
CA TYR A 62 -13.00 4.63 -1.87
C TYR A 62 -11.90 4.95 -0.85
N PHE A 63 -10.86 5.67 -1.25
CA PHE A 63 -9.76 6.03 -0.36
C PHE A 63 -10.17 7.04 0.72
N LYS A 64 -11.02 8.03 0.39
CA LYS A 64 -11.57 8.97 1.38
C LYS A 64 -12.38 8.24 2.46
N ASP A 65 -13.25 7.32 2.07
CA ASP A 65 -14.08 6.57 3.04
C ASP A 65 -13.26 5.59 3.86
N ARG A 66 -12.27 4.96 3.22
CA ARG A 66 -11.31 4.12 3.90
C ARG A 66 -10.55 4.91 4.97
N ASP A 67 -10.06 6.11 4.65
CA ASP A 67 -9.33 6.95 5.61
C ASP A 67 -10.23 7.38 6.78
N LYS A 68 -11.48 7.80 6.52
CA LYS A 68 -12.48 8.06 7.57
C LYS A 68 -12.71 6.85 8.47
N MET A 69 -12.90 5.67 7.88
CA MET A 69 -13.06 4.43 8.64
C MET A 69 -11.83 4.15 9.54
N PHE A 70 -10.62 4.42 9.06
CA PHE A 70 -9.41 4.26 9.87
C PHE A 70 -9.29 5.28 11.00
N GLU A 71 -9.78 6.50 10.79
CA GLU A 71 -9.83 7.54 11.81
C GLU A 71 -10.84 7.17 12.91
N GLU A 72 -12.06 6.76 12.55
CA GLU A 72 -13.07 6.28 13.49
C GLU A 72 -12.56 5.11 14.34
N MET A 73 -11.89 4.14 13.71
CA MET A 73 -11.36 2.96 14.39
C MET A 73 -10.22 3.28 15.36
N ARG A 74 -9.39 4.28 15.04
CA ARG A 74 -8.31 4.73 15.92
C ARG A 74 -8.86 5.40 17.18
N SER A 75 -9.97 6.12 17.05
CA SER A 75 -10.64 6.77 18.18
C SER A 75 -11.38 5.80 19.10
N ASN A 76 -11.85 4.65 18.57
CA ASN A 76 -12.73 3.71 19.30
C ASN A 76 -12.04 2.41 19.74
N ASN A 77 -10.71 2.35 19.79
CA ASN A 77 -9.94 1.15 20.18
C ASN A 77 -10.37 -0.11 19.36
N GLY A 78 -10.51 0.09 18.04
CA GLY A 78 -11.42 -0.65 17.17
C GLY A 78 -11.30 -2.18 17.12
N ASP A 79 -12.47 -2.82 17.01
CA ASP A 79 -12.64 -4.25 16.76
C ASP A 79 -12.16 -4.63 15.34
N ARG A 80 -11.22 -5.58 15.28
CA ARG A 80 -10.67 -6.10 14.01
C ARG A 80 -11.73 -6.74 13.12
N SER A 81 -12.78 -7.31 13.70
CA SER A 81 -13.90 -7.92 12.96
C SER A 81 -14.69 -6.85 12.22
N GLN A 82 -15.11 -5.81 12.92
CA GLN A 82 -15.82 -4.67 12.34
C GLN A 82 -14.97 -3.96 11.27
N MET A 83 -13.66 -3.86 11.47
CA MET A 83 -12.76 -3.29 10.47
C MET A 83 -12.75 -4.13 9.18
N ARG A 84 -12.73 -5.46 9.29
CA ARG A 84 -12.77 -6.33 8.11
C ARG A 84 -14.10 -6.18 7.37
N GLU A 85 -15.20 -6.13 8.09
CA GLU A 85 -16.54 -5.97 7.53
C GLU A 85 -16.68 -4.64 6.79
N LYS A 86 -16.37 -3.51 7.45
CA LYS A 86 -16.39 -2.18 6.83
C LYS A 86 -15.49 -2.12 5.59
N MET A 87 -14.27 -2.65 5.67
CA MET A 87 -13.34 -2.67 4.53
C MET A 87 -13.86 -3.51 3.36
N THR A 88 -14.56 -4.62 3.65
CA THR A 88 -15.20 -5.46 2.63
C THR A 88 -16.35 -4.71 1.97
N SER A 89 -17.20 -4.03 2.76
CA SER A 89 -18.27 -3.18 2.23
C SER A 89 -17.74 -2.12 1.28
N LEU A 90 -16.72 -1.36 1.70
CA LEU A 90 -16.12 -0.31 0.86
C LEU A 90 -15.54 -0.88 -0.44
N ALA A 91 -14.95 -2.08 -0.40
CA ALA A 91 -14.43 -2.74 -1.59
C ALA A 91 -15.55 -3.15 -2.55
N ASN A 92 -16.65 -3.69 -2.01
CA ASN A 92 -17.83 -4.06 -2.78
C ASN A 92 -18.47 -2.83 -3.45
N ASP A 93 -18.65 -1.73 -2.71
CA ASP A 93 -19.23 -0.49 -3.25
C ASP A 93 -18.38 0.07 -4.40
N ARG A 94 -17.05 0.00 -4.28
CA ARG A 94 -16.13 0.34 -5.37
C ARG A 94 -16.32 -0.59 -6.56
N ASP A 95 -16.36 -1.89 -6.34
CA ASP A 95 -16.50 -2.88 -7.40
C ASP A 95 -17.83 -2.75 -8.16
N GLU A 96 -18.93 -2.43 -7.47
CA GLU A 96 -20.21 -2.12 -8.09
C GLU A 96 -20.14 -0.89 -8.99
N LYS A 97 -19.41 0.15 -8.58
CA LYS A 97 -19.14 1.33 -9.41
C LYS A 97 -18.31 0.94 -10.63
N LEU A 98 -17.21 0.20 -10.44
CA LEU A 98 -16.32 -0.22 -11.53
C LEU A 98 -17.03 -1.13 -12.54
N LYS A 99 -17.92 -2.02 -12.11
CA LYS A 99 -18.71 -2.89 -12.99
C LYS A 99 -19.61 -2.10 -13.96
N LYS A 100 -20.07 -0.90 -13.56
CA LYS A 100 -20.87 0.00 -14.41
C LYS A 100 -20.02 0.85 -15.36
N ILE A 101 -18.74 1.04 -15.03
CA ILE A 101 -17.80 1.87 -15.80
C ILE A 101 -17.07 1.02 -16.84
N PHE A 102 -16.64 -0.18 -16.47
CA PHE A 102 -15.83 -1.06 -17.29
C PHE A 102 -16.69 -1.93 -18.20
N THR A 103 -16.11 -2.26 -19.36
CA THR A 103 -16.60 -3.40 -20.15
C THR A 103 -16.43 -4.69 -19.36
N GLU A 104 -17.15 -5.74 -19.76
CA GLU A 104 -17.04 -7.06 -19.11
C GLU A 104 -15.60 -7.59 -19.12
N ALA A 105 -14.87 -7.43 -20.23
CA ALA A 105 -13.48 -7.86 -20.36
C ALA A 105 -12.54 -7.08 -19.42
N GLN A 106 -12.70 -5.76 -19.34
CA GLN A 106 -11.92 -4.91 -18.43
C GLN A 106 -12.21 -5.25 -16.96
N TYR A 107 -13.49 -5.44 -16.62
CA TYR A 107 -13.89 -5.80 -15.26
C TYR A 107 -13.39 -7.19 -14.85
N LYS A 108 -13.40 -8.15 -15.77
CA LYS A 108 -12.82 -9.48 -15.54
C LYS A 108 -11.32 -9.38 -15.24
N LYS A 109 -10.55 -8.66 -16.08
CA LYS A 109 -9.12 -8.44 -15.85
C LYS A 109 -8.85 -7.70 -14.53
N TRP A 110 -9.69 -6.74 -14.17
CA TRP A 110 -9.65 -6.10 -12.86
C TRP A 110 -9.75 -7.11 -11.71
N LYS A 111 -10.76 -7.98 -11.71
CA LYS A 111 -11.00 -8.94 -10.63
C LYS A 111 -9.97 -10.07 -10.57
N ASP A 112 -9.54 -10.55 -11.73
CA ASP A 112 -8.68 -11.73 -11.82
C ASP A 112 -7.21 -11.41 -11.62
N GLU A 113 -6.74 -10.23 -12.05
CA GLU A 113 -5.32 -9.90 -12.11
C GLU A 113 -4.96 -8.68 -11.27
N ILE A 114 -5.65 -7.56 -11.48
CA ILE A 114 -5.21 -6.26 -10.98
C ILE A 114 -5.54 -6.10 -9.50
N GLU A 115 -6.79 -6.32 -9.08
CA GLU A 115 -7.20 -6.19 -7.68
C GLU A 115 -6.41 -7.12 -6.75
N PRO A 116 -6.21 -8.42 -7.06
CA PRO A 116 -5.39 -9.28 -6.23
C PRO A 116 -3.94 -8.78 -6.08
N SER A 117 -3.36 -8.18 -7.12
CA SER A 117 -2.00 -7.62 -7.09
C SER A 117 -1.84 -6.39 -6.18
N MET A 118 -2.95 -5.75 -5.81
CA MET A 118 -2.96 -4.56 -4.95
C MET A 118 -3.04 -4.89 -3.46
N ARG A 119 -3.38 -6.14 -3.12
CA ARG A 119 -3.42 -6.57 -1.73
C ARG A 119 -2.00 -6.66 -1.18
N PRO A 120 -1.74 -6.19 0.06
CA PRO A 120 -0.46 -6.44 0.70
C PRO A 120 -0.23 -7.95 0.71
N GLN A 121 0.84 -8.42 0.08
CA GLN A 121 1.28 -9.80 0.23
C GLN A 121 1.50 -10.03 1.73
N ARG A 122 0.71 -10.93 2.32
CA ARG A 122 0.95 -11.38 3.69
C ARG A 122 2.38 -11.91 3.70
N GLY A 123 3.26 -11.22 4.41
CA GLY A 123 4.70 -11.45 4.34
C GLY A 123 5.07 -12.92 4.58
N GLY A 124 5.47 -13.59 3.51
CA GLY A 124 6.53 -14.58 3.52
C GLY A 124 7.85 -13.86 3.26
N GLY A 125 8.24 -12.96 4.16
CA GLY A 125 9.59 -12.42 4.19
C GLY A 125 10.46 -13.35 5.05
N PRO A 126 11.64 -13.79 4.59
CA PRO A 126 12.58 -14.52 5.46
C PRO A 126 13.10 -13.53 6.51
N GLY A 127 12.55 -13.55 7.73
CA GLY A 127 13.04 -12.69 8.81
C GLY A 127 12.04 -12.23 9.89
N GLY A 128 10.79 -12.69 9.90
CA GLY A 128 9.92 -12.46 11.06
C GLY A 128 10.38 -13.31 12.26
N PRO A 129 10.61 -12.73 13.46
CA PRO A 129 11.06 -13.48 14.63
C PRO A 129 9.90 -14.33 15.18
N GLY A 130 9.72 -15.48 14.56
CA GLY A 130 8.73 -16.50 14.89
C GLY A 130 9.31 -17.88 14.62
N GLY A 131 10.47 -18.16 15.22
CA GLY A 131 11.13 -19.45 15.15
C GLY A 131 11.59 -19.85 16.54
N GLY A 132 10.95 -20.87 17.10
CA GLY A 132 11.37 -21.47 18.36
C GLY A 132 12.74 -22.14 18.28
N ARG A 133 13.18 -22.59 19.47
CA ARG A 133 14.47 -23.21 19.86
C ARG A 133 15.52 -22.13 20.18
N GLN A 134 16.08 -22.09 21.40
CA GLN A 134 16.76 -23.22 22.03
C GLN A 134 16.66 -23.19 23.56
N ARG A 135 16.52 -24.40 24.10
CA ARG A 135 16.87 -24.76 25.48
C ARG A 135 18.31 -24.32 25.80
N PRO A 136 18.58 -24.00 27.07
CA PRO A 136 19.49 -24.86 27.83
C PRO A 136 18.75 -25.64 28.91
#